data_AF-A0A358U0E8-F1
#
_entry.id   AF-A0A358U0E8-F1
#
_cell.length_a   1.000
_cell.length_b   1.000
_cell.length_c   1.000
_cell.angle_alpha   90.00
_cell.angle_beta   90.00
_cell.angle_gamma   90.00
#
_symmetry.space_group_name_H-M   'P 1'
#
loop_
_entity.id
_entity.type
_entity.pdbx_description
1 polymer ?
#
loop_
_entity_poly.entity_id
_entity_poly.type
_entity_poly.pdbx_seq_one_letter_code
_entity_poly.pdbx_strand_id
1 'polypeptide(L)'
;MFKITEDCIEKKTLTEYFSSEAPKGTAEFEQLIQKFESEPQYKFRMRDHDQEVFYIGYSDDCTRKSGFDPLDMYGEYYGCIDIQYLNDKGEYERL
;
A
#
# COMPACT_ATOMS: atom_id res chain seq x y z
N MET A 1 -13.99 -11.56 -5.50
CA MET A 1 -14.05 -11.10 -4.09
C MET A 1 -12.69 -11.42 -3.53
N PHE A 2 -11.86 -10.39 -3.33
CA PHE A 2 -10.52 -10.53 -2.76
C PHE A 2 -10.64 -11.16 -1.38
N LYS A 3 -9.79 -12.14 -1.10
CA LYS A 3 -9.68 -12.77 0.21
C LYS A 3 -8.33 -12.40 0.79
N ILE A 4 -8.32 -12.14 2.08
CA ILE A 4 -7.16 -11.69 2.84
C ILE A 4 -6.51 -12.94 3.45
N THR A 5 -5.19 -13.12 3.30
CA THR A 5 -4.43 -14.09 4.10
C THR A 5 -3.57 -13.41 5.15
N GLU A 6 -3.13 -14.20 6.13
CA GLU A 6 -2.13 -13.79 7.13
C GLU A 6 -0.83 -13.31 6.48
N ASP A 7 -0.43 -13.84 5.33
CA ASP A 7 0.76 -13.41 4.57
C ASP A 7 0.59 -12.03 3.92
N CYS A 8 -0.65 -11.57 3.73
CA CYS A 8 -0.95 -10.22 3.27
C CYS A 8 -0.78 -9.17 4.38
N ILE A 9 -0.79 -9.58 5.65
CA ILE A 9 -0.82 -8.71 6.83
C ILE A 9 0.56 -8.71 7.47
N GLU A 10 1.37 -7.68 7.17
CA GLU A 10 2.61 -7.44 7.92
C GLU A 10 2.35 -6.48 9.09
N LYS A 11 3.07 -6.64 10.20
CA LYS A 11 3.11 -5.64 11.27
C LYS A 11 4.29 -4.71 11.04
N LYS A 12 4.21 -3.87 10.01
CA LYS A 12 5.22 -2.84 9.75
C LYS A 12 4.94 -1.62 10.61
N THR A 13 5.97 -1.19 11.32
CA THR A 13 5.99 0.14 11.93
C THR A 13 6.09 1.16 10.80
N LEU A 14 5.11 2.05 10.73
CA LEU A 14 5.02 2.99 9.62
C LEU A 14 5.99 4.16 9.90
N THR A 15 7.11 4.18 9.20
CA THR A 15 8.16 5.20 9.40
C THR A 15 7.88 6.51 8.66
N GLU A 16 7.05 6.47 7.61
CA GLU A 16 6.70 7.60 6.73
C GLU A 16 5.26 7.44 6.19
N TYR A 17 4.43 8.47 6.35
CA TYR A 17 3.03 8.50 5.88
C TYR A 17 2.91 9.50 4.74
N PHE A 18 2.91 9.01 3.50
CA PHE A 18 2.99 9.86 2.29
C PHE A 18 1.69 10.59 1.94
N SER A 19 0.55 10.20 2.53
CA SER A 19 -0.78 10.74 2.18
C SER A 19 -1.41 11.67 3.23
N SER A 20 -0.68 12.03 4.31
CA SER A 20 -1.21 12.95 5.32
C SER A 20 -0.51 14.30 5.26
N GLU A 21 -1.29 15.38 5.30
CA GLU A 21 -0.79 16.74 5.51
C GLU A 21 -0.26 16.96 6.95
N ALA A 22 -0.44 15.99 7.86
CA ALA A 22 0.00 16.09 9.25
C ALA A 22 1.54 16.04 9.33
N PRO A 23 2.20 17.08 9.88
CA PRO A 23 3.65 17.11 10.01
C PRO A 23 4.16 16.00 10.93
N LYS A 24 5.31 15.42 10.59
CA LYS A 24 5.98 14.43 11.44
C LYS A 24 6.25 14.99 12.84
N GLY A 25 5.87 14.24 13.88
CA GLY A 25 6.05 14.62 15.28
C GLY A 25 4.87 15.40 15.91
N THR A 26 3.76 15.57 15.19
CA THR A 26 2.50 16.04 15.80
C THR A 26 1.71 14.86 16.39
N ALA A 27 0.84 15.15 17.35
CA ALA A 27 -0.08 14.16 17.92
C ALA A 27 -1.01 13.55 16.86
N GLU A 28 -1.38 14.33 15.84
CA GLU A 28 -2.19 13.88 14.70
C GLU A 28 -1.44 12.83 13.87
N PHE A 29 -0.14 13.04 13.61
CA PHE A 29 0.72 12.07 12.94
C PHE A 29 0.89 10.78 13.76
N GLU A 30 1.08 10.90 15.08
CA GLU A 30 1.17 9.75 15.99
C GLU A 30 -0.12 8.93 16.02
N GLN A 31 -1.28 9.59 16.01
CA GLN A 31 -2.58 8.92 15.95
C GLN A 31 -2.79 8.18 14.63
N LEU A 32 -2.33 8.73 13.51
CA LEU A 32 -2.38 8.07 12.22
C LEU A 32 -1.51 6.81 12.19
N ILE A 33 -0.29 6.87 12.76
CA ILE A 33 0.56 5.69 12.91
C ILE A 33 -0.13 4.63 13.77
N GLN A 34 -0.62 5.00 14.96
CA GLN A 34 -1.29 4.05 15.85
C GLN A 34 -2.51 3.41 15.19
N LYS A 35 -3.29 4.19 14.43
CA LYS A 35 -4.42 3.67 13.69
C LYS A 35 -3.97 2.66 12.63
N PHE A 36 -3.00 3.03 11.79
CA PHE A 36 -2.47 2.15 10.75
C PHE A 36 -1.86 0.87 11.33
N GLU A 37 -1.14 0.95 12.45
CA GLU A 37 -0.58 -0.21 13.14
C GLU A 37 -1.64 -1.10 13.81
N SER A 38 -2.82 -0.55 14.11
CA SER A 38 -3.95 -1.29 14.69
C SER A 38 -4.82 -1.98 13.65
N GLU A 39 -4.71 -1.58 12.37
CA GLU A 39 -5.50 -2.12 11.26
C GLU A 39 -4.68 -3.13 10.44
N PRO A 40 -5.31 -4.03 9.68
CA PRO A 40 -4.60 -4.94 8.78
C PRO A 40 -3.84 -4.16 7.70
N GLN A 41 -2.54 -4.43 7.58
CA GLN A 41 -1.68 -3.75 6.61
C GLN A 41 -1.48 -4.63 5.37
N TYR A 42 -2.11 -4.26 4.27
CA TYR A 42 -2.12 -5.00 3.03
C TYR A 42 -0.92 -4.66 2.14
N LYS A 43 -0.10 -5.65 1.87
CA LYS A 43 1.08 -5.51 1.01
C LYS A 43 0.70 -5.35 -0.46
N PHE A 44 1.31 -4.37 -1.11
CA PHE A 44 1.27 -4.20 -2.56
C PHE A 44 2.68 -3.99 -3.13
N ARG A 45 2.85 -4.26 -4.41
CA ARG A 45 4.09 -4.03 -5.15
C ARG A 45 3.85 -3.23 -6.42
N MET A 46 4.84 -2.44 -6.80
CA MET A 46 4.83 -1.66 -8.03
C MET A 46 5.90 -2.19 -8.98
N ARG A 47 5.56 -2.29 -10.26
CA ARG A 47 6.46 -2.75 -11.32
C ARG A 47 6.71 -1.66 -12.34
N ASP A 48 7.93 -1.61 -12.83
CA ASP A 48 8.34 -0.68 -13.89
C ASP A 48 8.09 -1.26 -15.30
N HIS A 49 8.52 -0.52 -16.32
CA HIS A 49 8.40 -0.91 -17.73
C HIS A 49 9.08 -2.25 -18.06
N ASP A 50 10.12 -2.62 -17.30
CA ASP A 50 10.84 -3.89 -17.46
C ASP A 50 10.16 -5.02 -16.66
N GLN A 51 9.02 -4.73 -16.02
CA GLN A 51 8.27 -5.60 -15.12
C GLN A 51 9.03 -5.98 -13.85
N GLU A 52 10.08 -5.23 -13.51
CA GLU A 52 10.83 -5.43 -12.28
C GLU A 52 10.14 -4.73 -11.12
N VAL A 53 10.18 -5.38 -9.95
CA VAL A 53 9.61 -4.81 -8.72
C VAL A 53 10.58 -3.78 -8.17
N PHE A 54 10.23 -2.51 -8.27
CA PHE A 54 11.07 -1.43 -7.75
C PHE A 54 10.57 -0.86 -6.42
N TYR A 55 9.32 -1.16 -6.03
CA TYR A 55 8.76 -0.68 -4.77
C TYR A 55 7.77 -1.67 -4.13
N ILE A 56 7.80 -1.74 -2.81
CA ILE A 56 6.87 -2.48 -1.95
C ILE A 56 6.23 -1.48 -1.00
N GLY A 57 4.89 -1.45 -0.95
CA GLY A 57 4.12 -0.61 -0.06
C GLY A 57 3.11 -1.40 0.78
N TYR A 58 2.47 -0.69 1.70
CA TYR A 58 1.43 -1.21 2.58
C TYR A 58 0.24 -0.26 2.59
N SER A 59 -0.96 -0.81 2.53
CA SER A 59 -2.24 -0.09 2.56
C SER A 59 -3.06 -0.54 3.75
N ASP A 60 -3.90 0.33 4.30
CA ASP A 60 -4.93 -0.03 5.29
C ASP A 60 -6.23 -0.53 4.63
N ASP A 61 -6.32 -0.50 3.29
CA ASP A 61 -7.48 -0.97 2.52
C ASP A 61 -7.03 -1.75 1.26
N CYS A 62 -7.48 -3.00 1.13
CA CYS A 62 -7.29 -3.85 -0.07
C CYS A 62 -8.56 -4.04 -0.90
N THR A 63 -9.66 -3.37 -0.55
CA THR A 63 -10.98 -3.56 -1.13
C THR A 63 -11.41 -2.41 -2.01
N ARG A 64 -10.84 -1.21 -1.80
CA ARG A 64 -11.13 -0.02 -2.60
C ARG A 64 -10.04 0.23 -3.62
N LYS A 65 -10.38 0.07 -4.91
CA LYS A 65 -9.53 0.56 -6.02
C LYS A 65 -9.14 2.03 -5.82
N SER A 66 -10.06 2.82 -5.25
CA SER A 66 -9.85 4.25 -5.02
C SER A 66 -8.74 4.61 -4.03
N GLY A 67 -8.29 3.67 -3.19
CA GLY A 67 -7.11 3.88 -2.35
C GLY A 67 -5.83 4.09 -3.18
N PHE A 68 -5.86 3.64 -4.44
CA PHE A 68 -4.73 3.65 -5.35
C PHE A 68 -4.97 4.48 -6.60
N ASP A 69 -6.16 5.09 -6.77
CA ASP A 69 -6.44 6.02 -7.86
C ASP A 69 -5.34 7.09 -8.06
N PRO A 70 -4.72 7.66 -7.00
CA PRO A 70 -3.60 8.58 -7.19
C PRO A 70 -2.37 7.89 -7.79
N LEU A 71 -2.07 6.65 -7.39
CA LEU A 71 -0.94 5.88 -7.92
C LEU A 71 -1.25 5.35 -9.33
N ASP A 72 -2.50 5.05 -9.67
CA ASP A 72 -2.91 4.70 -11.04
C ASP A 72 -2.89 5.93 -11.96
N MET A 73 -3.20 7.13 -11.45
CA MET A 73 -3.20 8.37 -12.22
C MET A 73 -1.78 8.94 -12.43
N TYR A 74 -0.92 8.85 -11.42
CA TYR A 74 0.42 9.45 -11.46
C TYR A 74 1.55 8.43 -11.60
N GLY A 75 1.29 7.14 -11.38
CA GLY A 75 2.32 6.09 -11.38
C GLY A 75 3.11 6.03 -12.68
N GLU A 76 2.43 6.16 -13.82
CA GLU A 76 3.09 6.13 -15.14
C GLU A 76 4.12 7.27 -15.29
N TYR A 77 3.84 8.45 -14.73
CA TYR A 77 4.79 9.58 -14.72
C TYR A 77 6.06 9.31 -13.91
N TYR A 78 5.98 8.40 -12.94
CA TYR A 78 7.10 7.96 -12.10
C TYR A 78 7.63 6.59 -12.50
N GLY A 79 7.26 6.09 -13.69
CA GLY A 79 7.75 4.82 -14.23
C GLY A 79 7.05 3.58 -13.68
N CYS A 80 5.97 3.72 -12.92
CA CYS A 80 5.13 2.61 -12.50
C CYS A 80 4.08 2.29 -13.56
N ILE A 81 4.08 1.05 -14.06
CA ILE A 81 3.09 0.59 -15.05
C ILE A 81 2.06 -0.38 -14.49
N ASP A 82 2.35 -0.98 -13.33
CA ASP A 82 1.52 -2.04 -12.76
C ASP A 82 1.63 -2.10 -11.25
N ILE A 83 0.48 -2.10 -10.58
CA ILE A 83 0.34 -2.22 -9.14
C ILE A 83 -0.35 -3.55 -8.85
N GLN A 84 0.26 -4.36 -7.99
CA GLN A 84 -0.23 -5.71 -7.68
C GLN A 84 -0.36 -5.92 -6.18
N TYR A 85 -1.45 -6.59 -5.79
CA TYR A 85 -1.78 -6.93 -4.41
C TYR A 85 -1.49 -8.38 -4.15
N LEU A 86 -1.00 -8.67 -2.94
CA LEU A 86 -0.89 -10.05 -2.50
C LEU A 86 -2.30 -10.58 -2.16
N ASN A 87 -2.70 -11.69 -2.79
CA ASN A 87 -4.00 -12.32 -2.56
C ASN A 87 -3.92 -13.43 -1.49
N ASP A 88 -5.05 -14.12 -1.23
CA ASP A 88 -5.15 -15.23 -0.27
C ASP A 88 -4.39 -16.51 -0.65
N LYS A 89 -3.69 -16.52 -1.77
CA LYS A 89 -2.86 -17.63 -2.22
C LYS A 89 -1.38 -17.28 -2.19
N GLY A 90 -1.03 -16.08 -1.71
CA GLY A 90 0.34 -15.57 -1.78
C GLY A 90 0.76 -15.19 -3.20
N GLU A 91 -0.19 -14.99 -4.12
CA GLU A 91 0.05 -14.58 -5.50
C GLU A 91 -0.20 -13.07 -5.64
N TYR A 92 0.56 -12.42 -6.52
CA TYR A 92 0.36 -11.00 -6.82
C TYR A 92 -0.60 -10.84 -8.00
N GLU A 93 -1.68 -10.12 -7.79
CA GLU A 93 -2.70 -9.84 -8.81
C GLU A 93 -2.97 -8.35 -8.96
N ARG A 94 -3.26 -7.94 -10.20
CA ARG A 94 -3.68 -6.57 -10.50
C ARG A 94 -5.14 -6.38 -10.06
N LEU A 95 -5.43 -5.25 -9.42
CA LEU A 95 -6.79 -4.90 -8.97
C LEU A 95 -7.73 -4.56 -10.13
#